data_AF-A0A9D6MWT9-F1
#
_entry.id   AF-A0A9D6MWT9-F1
#
_cell.length_a   1.000
_cell.length_b   1.000
_cell.length_c   1.000
_cell.angle_alpha   90.00
_cell.angle_beta   90.00
_cell.angle_gamma   90.00
#
_symmetry.space_group_name_H-M   'P 1'
#
loop_
_entity.id
_entity.type
_entity.pdbx_description
1 polymer ?
#
loop_
_entity_poly.entity_id
_entity_poly.type
_entity_poly.pdbx_seq_one_letter_code
_entity_poly.pdbx_strand_id
1 'polypeptide(L)'
;MLVESPSSRGLGVARGPDSRNERFRLVFRGEGASRWAQDTYRFHHAHLGEFDLFIVPIGAEDPRHGYYEAVFNRPSRLSPKETAHV
;
A
#
# COMPACT_ATOMS: atom_id res chain seq x y z
N MET A 1 -8.30 41.34 -7.50
CA MET A 1 -6.94 40.97 -7.07
C MET A 1 -6.64 39.61 -7.69
N LEU A 2 -5.98 39.59 -8.85
CA LEU A 2 -5.51 38.38 -9.51
C LEU A 2 -4.08 38.13 -9.00
N VAL A 3 -3.81 37.00 -8.37
CA VAL A 3 -2.43 36.57 -8.09
C VAL A 3 -2.09 35.51 -9.12
N GLU A 4 -1.30 35.91 -10.10
CA GLU A 4 -0.75 35.03 -11.12
C GLU A 4 0.28 34.11 -10.46
N SER A 5 0.14 32.80 -10.64
CA SER A 5 1.11 31.83 -10.15
C SER A 5 2.35 31.86 -11.05
N PRO A 6 3.57 32.10 -10.52
CA PRO A 6 4.75 32.06 -11.36
C PRO A 6 5.00 30.62 -11.82
N SER A 7 5.24 30.49 -13.12
CA SER A 7 5.65 29.26 -13.79
C SER A 7 6.84 28.62 -13.07
N SER A 8 6.61 27.45 -12.50
CA SER A 8 7.65 26.62 -11.87
C SER A 8 8.57 26.04 -12.95
N ARG A 9 9.64 26.77 -13.27
CA ARG A 9 10.84 26.21 -13.92
C ARG A 9 11.35 25.04 -13.07
N GLY A 10 11.33 23.84 -13.65
CA GLY A 10 12.20 22.71 -13.33
C GLY A 10 12.49 22.46 -11.85
N LEU A 11 11.48 22.18 -11.04
CA LEU A 11 11.69 21.58 -9.72
C LEU A 11 11.85 20.08 -9.92
N GLY A 12 13.07 19.57 -9.77
CA GLY A 12 13.30 18.15 -9.59
C GLY A 12 12.31 17.65 -8.56
N VAL A 13 11.51 16.65 -8.92
CA VAL A 13 10.44 16.10 -8.09
C VAL A 13 11.04 15.84 -6.71
N ALA A 14 10.74 16.73 -5.76
CA ALA A 14 11.18 16.57 -4.38
C ALA A 14 10.48 15.29 -3.92
N ARG A 15 11.25 14.21 -3.96
CA ARG A 15 10.80 12.90 -3.53
C ARG A 15 10.35 13.08 -2.08
N GLY A 16 9.04 12.92 -1.84
CA GLY A 16 8.47 12.89 -0.50
C GLY A 16 9.24 11.92 0.41
N PRO A 17 9.18 12.08 1.73
CA PRO A 17 10.02 11.34 2.68
C PRO A 17 9.95 9.81 2.52
N ASP A 18 8.87 9.29 1.94
CA ASP A 18 8.60 7.87 1.68
C ASP A 18 8.99 7.39 0.27
N SER A 19 9.56 8.24 -0.59
CA SER A 19 9.82 7.90 -2.00
C SER A 19 10.86 6.81 -2.21
N ARG A 20 11.60 6.47 -1.16
CA ARG A 20 12.56 5.37 -1.13
C ARG A 20 11.95 4.09 -0.57
N ASN A 21 10.71 4.11 -0.12
CA ASN A 21 10.02 2.94 0.40
C ASN A 21 9.60 2.05 -0.77
N GLU A 22 9.70 0.74 -0.54
CA GLU A 22 9.06 -0.24 -1.39
C GLU A 22 7.56 -0.26 -1.09
N ARG A 23 6.76 -0.18 -2.14
CA ARG A 23 5.31 -0.10 -2.06
C ARG A 23 4.72 -1.11 -3.01
N PHE A 24 3.93 -2.03 -2.48
CA PHE A 24 3.23 -3.02 -3.27
C PHE A 24 1.89 -3.34 -2.63
N ARG A 25 1.02 -3.96 -3.42
CA ARG A 25 -0.28 -4.41 -2.97
C ARG A 25 -0.49 -5.85 -3.38
N LEU A 26 -1.23 -6.58 -2.55
CA LEU A 26 -1.74 -7.90 -2.88
C LEU A 26 -3.24 -7.78 -3.13
N VAL A 27 -3.71 -8.35 -4.22
CA VAL A 27 -5.14 -8.44 -4.54
C VAL A 27 -5.57 -9.88 -4.38
N PHE A 28 -6.61 -10.09 -3.57
CA PHE A 28 -7.21 -11.39 -3.31
C PHE A 28 -8.59 -11.46 -3.95
N ARG A 29 -8.94 -12.63 -4.47
CA ARG A 29 -10.29 -12.93 -4.94
C ARG A 29 -10.93 -13.91 -3.96
N GLY A 30 -11.97 -13.48 -3.27
CA GLY A 30 -12.78 -14.32 -2.40
C GLY A 30 -13.78 -15.17 -3.21
N GLU A 31 -14.14 -16.32 -2.67
CA GLU A 31 -15.23 -17.14 -3.17
C GLU A 31 -16.56 -16.68 -2.56
N GLY A 32 -17.55 -16.44 -3.42
CA GLY A 32 -18.91 -16.09 -3.01
C GLY A 32 -19.19 -14.59 -2.90
N ALA A 33 -20.48 -14.28 -2.78
CA ALA A 33 -21.00 -12.92 -2.69
C ALA A 33 -20.86 -12.29 -1.28
N SER A 34 -20.26 -13.01 -0.33
CA SER A 34 -20.07 -12.49 1.03
C SER A 34 -18.99 -11.41 1.01
N ARG A 35 -19.40 -10.17 1.21
CA ARG A 35 -18.52 -9.01 1.24
C ARG A 35 -17.95 -8.87 2.64
N TRP A 36 -16.69 -9.26 2.80
CA TRP A 36 -15.96 -8.98 4.02
C TRP A 36 -15.76 -7.48 4.16
N ALA A 37 -15.83 -7.00 5.40
CA ALA A 37 -15.61 -5.60 5.71
C ALA A 37 -14.13 -5.27 5.59
N GLN A 38 -13.83 -3.98 5.61
CA GLN A 38 -12.48 -3.51 5.88
C GLN A 38 -12.13 -3.85 7.32
N ASP A 39 -11.27 -4.85 7.51
CA ASP A 39 -10.86 -5.31 8.84
C ASP A 39 -9.59 -6.17 8.78
N THR A 40 -9.11 -6.58 9.95
CA THR A 40 -7.99 -7.51 10.13
C THR A 40 -8.51 -8.93 10.27
N TYR A 41 -8.03 -9.84 9.43
CA TYR A 41 -8.40 -11.24 9.46
C TYR A 41 -7.16 -12.13 9.66
N ARG A 42 -7.37 -13.30 10.29
CA ARG A 42 -6.35 -14.33 10.41
C ARG A 42 -6.21 -15.09 9.08
N PHE A 43 -5.04 -14.99 8.46
CA PHE A 43 -4.67 -15.72 7.26
C PHE A 43 -3.84 -16.95 7.62
N HIS A 44 -4.00 -18.01 6.82
CA HIS A 44 -3.13 -19.17 6.83
C HIS A 44 -2.50 -19.33 5.44
N HIS A 45 -1.18 -19.43 5.39
CA HIS A 45 -0.43 -19.64 4.15
C HIS A 45 0.64 -20.71 4.35
N ALA A 46 0.73 -21.67 3.42
CA ALA A 46 1.56 -22.87 3.56
C ALA A 46 3.04 -22.59 3.90
N HIS A 47 3.60 -21.49 3.38
CA HIS A 47 5.00 -21.12 3.63
C HIS A 47 5.19 -20.01 4.67
N LEU A 48 4.14 -19.23 4.97
CA LEU A 48 4.25 -18.08 5.89
C LEU A 48 3.64 -18.39 7.26
N GLY A 49 2.91 -19.49 7.38
CA GLY A 49 2.18 -19.87 8.58
C GLY A 49 0.92 -19.03 8.76
N GLU A 50 0.56 -18.84 10.02
CA GLU A 50 -0.58 -18.03 10.44
C GLU A 50 -0.17 -16.60 10.77
N PHE A 51 -0.92 -15.63 10.27
CA PHE A 51 -0.69 -14.22 10.54
C PHE A 51 -1.96 -13.39 10.38
N ASP A 52 -2.03 -12.26 11.08
CA ASP A 52 -3.14 -11.33 10.95
C ASP A 52 -2.83 -10.30 9.86
N LEU A 53 -3.77 -10.12 8.92
CA LEU A 53 -3.64 -9.21 7.79
C LEU A 53 -4.86 -8.32 7.66
N PHE A 54 -4.60 -7.01 7.59
CA PHE A 54 -5.62 -6.01 7.28
C PHE A 54 -5.90 -5.97 5.78
N ILE A 55 -7.17 -6.09 5.41
CA ILE A 55 -7.64 -6.03 4.02
C ILE A 55 -8.77 -5.03 3.87
N VAL A 56 -8.89 -4.44 2.68
CA VAL A 56 -10.00 -3.57 2.29
C VAL A 56 -10.74 -4.18 1.11
N PRO A 57 -12.09 -4.12 1.06
CA PRO A 57 -12.81 -4.48 -0.14
C PRO A 57 -12.51 -3.46 -1.24
N ILE A 58 -12.12 -3.95 -2.42
CA ILE A 58 -12.00 -3.14 -3.63
C ILE A 58 -13.11 -3.60 -4.58
N GLY A 59 -13.87 -2.66 -5.14
CA GLY A 59 -15.09 -2.96 -5.91
C GLY A 59 -14.88 -4.05 -6.97
N ALA A 60 -15.90 -4.88 -7.18
CA ALA A 60 -15.86 -5.98 -8.14
C ALA A 60 -16.71 -5.65 -9.38
N GLU A 61 -16.20 -5.93 -10.58
CA GLU A 61 -16.99 -5.89 -11.81
C GLU A 61 -17.99 -7.07 -11.86
N ASP A 62 -17.59 -8.24 -11.36
CA ASP A 62 -18.46 -9.41 -11.23
C ASP A 62 -18.99 -9.54 -9.79
N PRO A 63 -20.32 -9.45 -9.57
CA PRO A 63 -20.92 -9.55 -8.24
C PRO A 63 -20.80 -10.95 -7.59
N ARG A 64 -20.32 -11.97 -8.33
CA ARG A 64 -20.07 -13.33 -7.83
C ARG A 64 -18.79 -13.43 -7.01
N HIS A 65 -17.90 -12.44 -7.13
CA HIS A 65 -16.60 -12.42 -6.47
C HIS A 65 -16.43 -11.15 -5.62
N GLY A 66 -15.94 -11.30 -4.40
CA GLY A 66 -15.36 -10.20 -3.64
C GLY A 66 -13.89 -10.03 -3.99
N TYR A 67 -13.44 -8.79 -4.24
CA TYR A 67 -12.02 -8.49 -4.34
C TYR A 67 -11.56 -7.70 -3.12
N TYR A 68 -10.36 -8.02 -2.65
CA TYR A 68 -9.79 -7.43 -1.46
C TYR A 68 -8.35 -7.03 -1.73
N GLU A 69 -7.90 -5.97 -1.08
CA GLU A 69 -6.55 -5.45 -1.21
C GLU A 69 -5.87 -5.39 0.16
N ALA A 70 -4.60 -5.79 0.21
CA ALA A 70 -3.68 -5.45 1.28
C ALA A 70 -2.56 -4.57 0.73
N VAL A 71 -2.31 -3.42 1.35
CA VAL A 71 -1.29 -2.45 0.93
C VAL A 71 -0.09 -2.51 1.87
N PHE A 72 1.11 -2.66 1.30
CA PHE A 72 2.37 -2.73 2.02
C PHE A 72 3.25 -1.55 1.65
N ASN A 73 3.73 -0.84 2.67
CA ASN A 73 4.74 0.20 2.54
C ASN A 73 5.87 -0.13 3.50
N ARG A 74 7.08 -0.41 2.99
CA ARG A 74 8.25 -0.70 3.84
C ARG A 74 9.49 0.07 3.39
N PRO A 75 10.37 0.49 4.32
CA PRO A 75 11.67 1.03 3.95
C PRO A 75 12.42 0.07 3.04
N SER A 76 12.98 0.57 1.94
CA SER A 76 13.91 -0.24 1.14
C SER A 76 15.18 -0.46 1.95
N ARG A 77 15.77 -1.66 1.89
CA ARG A 77 17.03 -1.99 2.61
C ARG A 77 18.23 -1.12 2.23
N LEU A 78 18.08 -0.22 1.26
CA LEU A 78 19.07 0.75 0.81
C LEU A 78 18.94 2.11 1.52
N SER A 79 18.07 2.26 2.51
CA SER A 79 18.14 3.42 3.40
C SER A 79 19.50 3.38 4.10
N PRO A 80 20.36 4.41 3.92
CA PRO A 80 21.63 4.48 4.63
C PRO A 80 21.36 4.26 6.11
N LYS A 81 22.02 3.28 6.73
CA LYS A 81 22.14 3.29 8.18
C LYS A 81 22.69 4.66 8.52
N GLU A 82 21.93 5.47 9.25
CA GLU A 82 22.49 6.61 9.96
C GLU A 82 23.62 6.04 10.83
N THR A 83 24.86 6.24 10.36
CA THR A 83 26.05 6.00 11.15
C THR A 83 25.94 6.94 12.33
N ALA A 84 25.55 6.39 13.48
CA ALA A 84 25.64 7.09 14.75
C ALA A 84 27.11 7.48 14.96
N HIS A 85 27.41 8.76 14.80
CA HIS A 85 28.67 9.34 15.24
C HIS A 85 28.65 9.37 16.77
N VAL A 86 29.50 8.53 17.36
CA VAL A 86 30.01 8.64 18.73
C VAL A 86 30.76 9.94 18.90
#